data_AF-A0A5E4CVH7-F1
#
_entry.id   AF-A0A5E4CVH7-F1
#
_cell.length_a   1.000
_cell.length_b   1.000
_cell.length_c   1.000
_cell.angle_alpha   90.00
_cell.angle_beta   90.00
_cell.angle_gamma   90.00
#
_symmetry.space_group_name_H-M   'P 1'
#
loop_
_entity.id
_entity.type
_entity.pdbx_description
1 polymer ?
#
loop_
_entity_poly.entity_id
_entity_poly.type
_entity_poly.pdbx_seq_one_letter_code
_entity_poly.pdbx_strand_id
1 'polypeptide(L)'
;AYTTSEVTYIWTYNASDSVQVAPDGSRLNQYDLLGQSIGKETIKSSTGEYTVMTAHFHLKRKIGYFVIQTYLPCIMTVILSQVSFWLNRESVPARTVF
;
A
#
# COMPACT_ATOMS: atom_id res chain seq x y z
N ALA A 1 9.48 14.29 -31.72
CA ALA A 1 8.87 14.41 -30.37
C ALA A 1 8.19 15.78 -30.33
N TYR A 2 6.93 15.85 -29.91
CA TYR A 2 6.16 17.07 -29.98
C TYR A 2 6.18 17.83 -28.66
N THR A 3 6.56 19.09 -28.73
CA THR A 3 6.56 20.01 -27.59
C THR A 3 5.16 20.55 -27.32
N THR A 4 4.94 21.21 -26.17
CA THR A 4 3.64 21.77 -25.79
C THR A 4 3.10 22.79 -26.79
N SER A 5 3.96 23.47 -27.56
CA SER A 5 3.56 24.39 -28.63
C SER A 5 3.03 23.69 -29.87
N GLU A 6 3.35 22.41 -30.07
CA GLU A 6 2.88 21.61 -31.21
C GLU A 6 1.67 20.75 -30.82
N VAL A 7 1.72 20.11 -29.66
CA VAL A 7 0.67 19.19 -29.19
C VAL A 7 0.45 19.36 -27.68
N THR A 8 -0.82 19.52 -27.29
CA THR A 8 -1.24 19.55 -25.89
C THR A 8 -2.25 18.43 -25.63
N TYR A 9 -1.95 17.58 -24.65
CA TYR A 9 -2.88 16.56 -24.17
C TYR A 9 -3.85 17.14 -23.15
N ILE A 10 -5.12 16.72 -23.26
CA ILE A 10 -6.19 17.02 -22.32
C ILE A 10 -7.01 15.75 -22.06
N TRP A 11 -7.55 15.66 -20.85
CA TRP A 11 -8.56 14.66 -20.52
C TRP A 11 -9.86 15.01 -21.24
N THR A 12 -10.53 13.99 -21.79
CA THR A 12 -11.74 14.17 -22.61
C THR A 12 -12.93 14.68 -21.79
N TYR A 13 -13.02 14.24 -20.54
CA TYR A 13 -14.01 14.69 -19.56
C TYR A 13 -13.32 15.43 -18.42
N ASN A 14 -14.08 15.82 -17.39
CA ASN A 14 -13.49 16.26 -16.14
C ASN A 14 -12.45 15.25 -15.66
N ALA A 15 -11.41 15.74 -14.99
CA ALA A 15 -10.28 14.91 -14.57
C ALA A 15 -10.76 13.65 -13.84
N SER A 16 -11.74 13.76 -12.94
CA SER A 16 -12.34 12.66 -12.19
C SER A 16 -13.13 11.63 -13.01
N ASP A 17 -13.68 12.03 -14.16
CA ASP A 17 -14.59 11.21 -14.97
C ASP A 17 -13.87 10.53 -16.12
N SER A 18 -12.67 10.99 -16.46
CA SER A 18 -11.90 10.47 -17.60
C SER A 18 -11.17 9.17 -17.29
N VAL A 19 -10.86 8.92 -16.02
CA VAL A 19 -10.39 7.62 -15.57
C VAL A 19 -11.51 7.07 -14.69
N GLN A 20 -12.10 5.94 -15.06
CA GLN A 20 -13.08 5.27 -14.21
C GLN A 20 -12.60 3.86 -13.92
N VAL A 21 -12.59 3.51 -12.64
CA VAL A 21 -12.34 2.13 -12.22
C VAL A 21 -13.70 1.47 -12.04
N ALA A 22 -13.88 0.33 -12.71
CA ALA A 22 -15.12 -0.44 -12.60
C ALA A 22 -15.39 -0.83 -11.13
N PRO A 23 -16.66 -0.84 -10.68
CA PRO A 23 -17.02 -1.19 -9.30
C PRO A 23 -16.45 -2.56 -8.86
N ASP A 24 -16.47 -3.54 -9.77
CA ASP A 24 -15.93 -4.89 -9.58
C ASP A 24 -14.49 -5.05 -10.14
N GLY A 25 -13.87 -3.96 -10.57
CA GLY A 25 -12.55 -3.95 -11.22
C GLY A 25 -11.38 -4.19 -10.25
N SER A 26 -11.62 -4.13 -8.94
CA SER A 26 -10.58 -4.32 -7.94
C SER A 26 -10.25 -5.81 -7.74
N ARG A 27 -9.29 -6.30 -8.51
CA ARG A 27 -8.76 -7.68 -8.40
C ARG A 27 -7.57 -7.79 -7.44
N LEU A 28 -7.48 -6.89 -6.46
CA LEU A 28 -6.33 -6.75 -5.57
C LEU A 28 -6.51 -7.57 -4.28
N ASN A 29 -5.81 -8.70 -4.20
CA ASN A 29 -5.91 -9.61 -3.05
C ASN A 29 -5.29 -9.04 -1.76
N GLN A 30 -4.25 -8.22 -1.87
CA GLN A 30 -3.48 -7.69 -0.73
C GLN A 30 -3.67 -6.19 -0.50
N TYR A 31 -4.39 -5.50 -1.38
CA TYR A 31 -4.57 -4.06 -1.33
C TYR A 31 -6.03 -3.69 -1.57
N ASP A 32 -6.45 -2.61 -0.95
CA ASP A 32 -7.68 -1.91 -1.24
C ASP A 32 -7.34 -0.70 -2.10
N LEU A 33 -8.02 -0.57 -3.23
CA LEU A 33 -7.98 0.64 -4.03
C LEU A 33 -8.91 1.67 -3.37
N LEU A 34 -8.32 2.71 -2.77
CA LEU A 34 -9.06 3.75 -2.07
C LEU A 34 -9.64 4.80 -3.03
N GLY A 35 -9.02 4.97 -4.19
CA GLY A 35 -9.42 5.96 -5.17
C GLY A 35 -8.26 6.34 -6.08
N GLN A 36 -8.46 7.40 -6.86
CA GLN A 36 -7.52 7.85 -7.87
C GLN A 36 -7.51 9.38 -7.94
N SER A 37 -6.34 9.96 -8.23
CA SER A 37 -6.18 11.38 -8.47
C SER A 37 -5.60 11.59 -9.86
N ILE A 38 -6.23 12.47 -10.63
CA ILE A 38 -5.88 12.69 -12.03
C ILE A 38 -5.35 14.10 -12.18
N GLY A 39 -4.22 14.22 -12.84
CA GLY A 39 -3.45 15.44 -12.97
C GLY A 39 -2.97 15.69 -14.39
N LYS A 40 -2.52 16.91 -14.60
CA LYS A 40 -1.86 17.37 -15.81
C LYS A 40 -0.65 18.19 -15.39
N GLU A 41 0.51 17.79 -15.87
CA GLU A 41 1.79 18.42 -15.54
C GLU A 41 2.52 18.81 -16.82
N THR A 42 3.32 19.87 -16.75
CA THR A 42 4.22 20.28 -17.83
C THR A 42 5.65 20.02 -17.39
N ILE A 43 6.34 19.11 -18.08
CA ILE A 43 7.72 18.75 -17.77
C ILE A 43 8.64 19.51 -18.72
N LYS A 44 9.63 20.21 -18.16
CA LYS A 44 10.70 20.85 -18.94
C LYS A 44 11.84 19.86 -19.14
N SER A 45 12.24 19.63 -20.39
CA SER A 45 13.39 18.80 -20.75
C SER A 45 14.38 19.62 -21.57
N SER A 46 15.58 19.07 -21.81
CA SER A 46 16.65 19.73 -22.57
C SER A 46 16.26 20.06 -24.02
N THR A 47 15.25 19.37 -24.55
CA THR A 47 14.75 19.53 -25.92
C THR A 47 13.45 20.34 -26.01
N GLY A 48 12.87 20.78 -24.89
CA GLY A 48 11.63 21.56 -24.86
C GLY A 48 10.70 21.22 -23.70
N GLU A 49 9.53 21.87 -23.66
CA GLU A 49 8.47 21.57 -22.68
C GLU A 49 7.49 20.55 -23.25
N TYR A 50 7.06 19.60 -22.41
CA TYR A 50 6.16 18.52 -22.77
C TYR A 50 4.97 18.45 -21.80
N THR A 51 3.77 18.21 -22.34
CA THR A 51 2.56 17.98 -21.52
C THR A 51 2.49 16.51 -21.14
N VAL A 52 2.37 16.22 -19.84
CA VAL A 52 2.25 14.87 -19.28
C VAL A 52 0.94 14.75 -18.53
N MET A 53 0.16 13.72 -18.86
CA MET A 53 -1.05 13.35 -18.13
C MET A 53 -0.67 12.33 -17.06
N THR A 54 -1.08 12.56 -15.82
CA THR A 54 -0.74 11.71 -14.68
C THR A 54 -2.00 11.16 -14.04
N ALA A 55 -2.00 9.88 -13.68
CA ALA A 55 -3.05 9.24 -12.90
C ALA A 55 -2.42 8.50 -11.72
N HIS A 56 -2.75 8.93 -10.51
CA HIS A 56 -2.28 8.32 -9.27
C HIS A 56 -3.36 7.43 -8.68
N PHE A 57 -3.04 6.17 -8.43
CA PHE A 57 -3.93 5.23 -7.75
C PHE A 57 -3.52 5.08 -6.29
N HIS A 58 -4.44 5.36 -5.38
CA HIS A 58 -4.21 5.27 -3.94
C HIS A 58 -4.51 3.85 -3.47
N LEU A 59 -3.45 3.10 -3.13
CA LEU A 59 -3.55 1.72 -2.67
C LEU A 59 -3.25 1.63 -1.18
N LYS A 60 -4.13 0.98 -0.42
CA LYS A 60 -3.92 0.69 1.01
C LYS A 60 -3.71 -0.80 1.21
N ARG A 61 -2.63 -1.20 1.87
CA ARG A 61 -2.33 -2.62 2.14
C ARG A 61 -3.30 -3.19 3.18
N LYS A 62 -3.85 -4.38 2.90
CA LYS A 62 -4.63 -5.18 3.85
C LYS A 62 -3.70 -5.78 4.90
N ILE A 63 -3.98 -5.55 6.18
CA ILE A 63 -3.13 -6.02 7.28
C ILE A 63 -3.60 -7.34 7.91
N GLY A 64 -4.84 -7.78 7.65
CA GLY A 64 -5.44 -8.93 8.33
C GLY A 64 -4.62 -10.22 8.27
N TYR A 65 -4.04 -10.52 7.11
CA TYR A 65 -3.15 -11.67 6.94
C TYR A 65 -1.89 -11.60 7.83
N PHE A 66 -1.23 -10.45 7.84
CA PHE A 66 -0.04 -10.21 8.65
C PHE A 66 -0.36 -10.30 10.15
N VAL A 67 -1.53 -9.79 10.56
CA VAL A 67 -1.97 -9.89 11.96
C VAL A 67 -2.03 -11.34 12.41
N ILE A 68 -2.67 -12.20 11.62
CA ILE A 68 -2.88 -13.60 12.00
C ILE A 68 -1.59 -14.41 11.92
N GLN A 69 -0.81 -14.26 10.83
CA GLN A 69 0.38 -15.09 10.62
C GLN A 69 1.64 -14.62 11.34
N THR A 70 1.74 -13.33 11.67
CA THR A 70 2.98 -12.76 12.21
C THR A 70 2.76 -12.12 13.57
N TYR A 71 1.79 -11.20 13.70
CA TYR A 71 1.63 -10.48 14.96
C TYR A 71 1.11 -11.38 16.08
N LEU A 72 0.09 -12.20 15.83
CA LEU A 72 -0.43 -13.13 16.84
C LEU A 72 0.65 -14.10 17.38
N PRO A 73 1.39 -14.85 16.56
CA PRO A 73 2.43 -15.75 17.08
C PRO A 73 3.52 -14.99 17.84
N CYS A 74 3.95 -13.81 17.37
CA CYS A 74 4.93 -13.00 18.10
C CYS A 74 4.41 -12.47 19.45
N ILE A 75 3.15 -12.07 19.53
CA ILE A 75 2.54 -11.64 20.79
C ILE A 75 2.44 -12.82 21.76
N MET A 76 2.04 -14.00 21.26
CA MET A 76 1.97 -15.22 22.06
C MET A 76 3.35 -15.60 22.63
N THR A 77 4.41 -15.57 21.82
CA THR A 77 5.76 -15.89 22.31
C THR A 77 6.24 -14.91 23.38
N VAL A 78 5.97 -13.62 23.22
CA VAL A 78 6.26 -12.61 24.25
C VAL A 78 5.49 -12.88 25.54
N ILE A 79 4.19 -13.15 25.46
CA ILE A 79 3.37 -13.47 26.65
C ILE A 79 3.91 -14.73 27.34
N LEU A 80 4.21 -15.81 26.60
CA LEU A 80 4.76 -17.04 27.16
C LEU A 80 6.08 -16.80 27.88
N SER A 81 6.96 -15.97 27.33
CA SER A 81 8.21 -15.59 27.99
C SER A 81 7.97 -14.89 29.34
N GLN A 82 6.91 -14.08 29.44
CA GLN A 82 6.59 -13.34 30.66
C GLN A 82 5.90 -14.21 31.71
N VAL A 83 5.06 -15.16 31.27
CA VAL A 83 4.40 -16.14 32.16
C VAL A 83 5.44 -17.03 32.86
N SER A 84 6.58 -17.29 32.23
CA SER A 84 7.67 -18.06 32.85
C SER A 84 8.21 -17.44 34.17
N PHE A 85 8.07 -16.13 34.38
CA PHE A 85 8.46 -15.46 35.62
C PHE A 85 7.52 -15.76 36.80
N TRP A 86 6.29 -16.21 36.53
CA TRP A 86 5.30 -16.55 37.55
C TRP A 86 5.38 -18.01 38.02
N LEU A 87 6.22 -18.84 37.39
CA LEU A 87 6.45 -20.21 37.83
C LEU A 87 7.39 -20.28 39.04
N ASN A 88 7.05 -21.14 39.99
CA ASN A 88 7.78 -21.33 41.24
C ASN A 88 9.22 -21.81 41.00
N ARG A 89 10.17 -21.28 41.77
CA ARG A 89 11.63 -21.46 41.58
C ARG A 89 12.11 -22.92 41.65
N GLU A 90 11.33 -23.84 42.23
CA GLU A 90 11.68 -25.25 42.41
C GLU A 90 11.40 -26.14 41.17
N SER A 91 10.71 -25.65 40.14
CA SER A 91 10.47 -26.40 38.89
C SER A 91 11.63 -26.23 37.88
N VAL A 92 12.85 -26.57 38.32
CA VAL A 92 14.10 -26.35 37.57
C VAL A 92 14.21 -27.12 36.22
N PRO A 93 13.61 -28.31 35.99
CA PRO A 93 13.70 -28.97 34.67
C PRO A 93 12.83 -28.34 33.58
N ALA A 94 11.84 -27.51 33.92
CA ALA A 94 10.83 -27.02 32.99
C ALA A 94 11.20 -25.69 32.30
N ARG A 95 12.27 -25.00 32.74
CA ARG A 95 12.68 -23.69 32.21
C ARG A 95 13.74 -23.74 31.11
N THR A 96 14.33 -24.89 30.82
CA THR A 96 15.43 -25.05 29.85
C THR A 96 14.95 -25.49 28.46
N VAL A 97 13.65 -25.75 28.28
CA VAL A 97 13.06 -26.36 27.05
C VAL A 97 12.00 -25.46 26.38
N PHE A 98 11.80 -24.22 26.82
CA PHE A 98 10.97 -23.23 26.13
C PHE A 98 11.82 -22.17 25.43
#